data_AF-A0A534AI63-F1
#
_entry.id   AF-A0A534AI63-F1
#
_cell.length_a   1.000
_cell.length_b   1.000
_cell.length_c   1.000
_cell.angle_alpha   90.00
_cell.angle_beta   90.00
_cell.angle_gamma   90.00
#
_symmetry.space_group_name_H-M   'P 1'
#
loop_
_entity.id
_entity.type
_entity.pdbx_description
1 polymer ?
#
loop_
_entity_poly.entity_id
_entity_poly.type
_entity_poly.pdbx_seq_one_letter_code
_entity_poly.pdbx_strand_id
1 'polypeptide(L)'
;MNTTSTQALAIARPIIQGLTALNILYGVGIALLLSTSFFMQGWPEGPLGFDLVKMHPLAPLGLRVIVVIGIIGAVIVHLILQRLLAIVDTVRDGDPFILENAQRLNVIAWGVL
;
A
#
# COMPACT_ATOMS: atom_id res chain seq x y z
N MET A 1 -32.25 -12.51 -0.53
CA MET A 1 -30.79 -12.26 -0.59
C MET A 1 -30.15 -13.44 -1.31
N ASN A 2 -29.52 -13.22 -2.45
CA ASN A 2 -29.02 -14.29 -3.32
C ASN A 2 -27.74 -14.88 -2.73
N THR A 3 -27.66 -16.21 -2.61
CA THR A 3 -26.57 -16.98 -1.99
C THR A 3 -25.18 -16.67 -2.55
N THR A 4 -25.12 -16.26 -3.81
CA THR A 4 -23.92 -15.78 -4.52
C THR A 4 -23.35 -14.48 -3.95
N SER A 5 -24.19 -13.54 -3.52
CA SER A 5 -23.75 -12.26 -2.92
C SER A 5 -23.11 -12.49 -1.54
N THR A 6 -23.69 -13.39 -0.75
CA THR A 6 -23.19 -13.74 0.59
C THR A 6 -21.84 -14.48 0.53
N GLN A 7 -21.63 -15.36 -0.45
CA GLN A 7 -20.35 -16.04 -0.65
C GLN A 7 -19.26 -15.11 -1.18
N ALA A 8 -19.59 -14.22 -2.12
CA ALA A 8 -18.64 -13.23 -2.63
C ALA A 8 -18.15 -12.29 -1.50
N LEU A 9 -19.05 -11.81 -0.64
CA LEU A 9 -18.68 -11.01 0.53
C LEU A 9 -17.83 -11.77 1.56
N ALA A 10 -18.15 -13.05 1.80
CA ALA A 10 -17.41 -13.89 2.75
C ALA A 10 -15.95 -14.11 2.32
N ILE A 11 -15.67 -14.12 1.02
CA ILE A 11 -14.33 -14.32 0.45
C ILE A 11 -13.58 -12.98 0.30
N ALA A 12 -14.26 -11.88 0.00
CA ALA A 12 -13.64 -10.58 -0.17
C ALA A 12 -12.91 -10.09 1.10
N ARG A 13 -13.49 -10.32 2.28
CA ARG A 13 -12.94 -9.86 3.57
C ARG A 13 -11.55 -10.44 3.90
N PRO A 14 -11.34 -11.77 3.92
CA PRO A 14 -10.01 -12.33 4.19
C PRO A 14 -8.99 -11.94 3.11
N ILE A 15 -9.42 -11.77 1.86
CA ILE A 15 -8.53 -11.30 0.78
C ILE A 15 -8.08 -9.86 1.05
N ILE A 16 -9.01 -8.94 1.34
CA ILE A 16 -8.66 -7.53 1.61
C ILE A 16 -7.79 -7.43 2.88
N GLN A 17 -8.07 -8.22 3.91
CA GLN A 17 -7.22 -8.27 5.11
C GLN A 17 -5.82 -8.82 4.80
N GLY A 18 -5.72 -9.88 3.99
CA GLY A 18 -4.45 -10.42 3.53
C GLY A 18 -3.64 -9.42 2.71
N LEU A 19 -4.29 -8.73 1.76
CA LEU A 19 -3.68 -7.66 0.98
C LEU A 19 -3.24 -6.49 1.87
N THR A 20 -4.02 -6.16 2.90
CA THR A 20 -3.66 -5.11 3.87
C THR A 20 -2.43 -5.49 4.66
N ALA A 21 -2.36 -6.72 5.17
CA ALA A 21 -1.20 -7.24 5.89
C ALA A 21 0.05 -7.28 4.98
N LEU A 22 -0.11 -7.72 3.74
CA LEU A 22 0.98 -7.74 2.75
C LEU A 22 1.48 -6.32 2.44
N ASN A 23 0.57 -5.36 2.28
CA ASN A 23 0.92 -3.97 2.03
C ASN A 23 1.62 -3.32 3.24
N ILE A 24 1.20 -3.65 4.47
CA ILE A 24 1.91 -3.21 5.68
C ILE A 24 3.32 -3.82 5.71
N LEU A 25 3.46 -5.12 5.47
CA LEU A 25 4.76 -5.79 5.45
C LEU A 25 5.70 -5.14 4.42
N TYR A 26 5.19 -4.86 3.22
CA TYR A 26 5.89 -4.15 2.17
C TYR A 26 6.30 -2.74 2.61
N GLY A 27 5.37 -1.96 3.15
CA GLY A 27 5.62 -0.59 3.65
C GLY A 27 6.66 -0.56 4.76
N VAL A 28 6.59 -1.49 5.72
CA VAL A 28 7.60 -1.66 6.78
C VAL A 28 8.97 -1.99 6.18
N GLY A 29 9.03 -2.89 5.20
CA GLY A 29 10.27 -3.21 4.49
C GLY A 29 10.91 -1.99 3.82
N ILE A 30 10.11 -1.17 3.12
CA ILE A 30 10.60 0.05 2.49
C ILE A 30 11.00 1.10 3.53
N ALA A 31 10.24 1.25 4.62
CA ALA A 31 10.60 2.17 5.70
C ALA A 31 11.92 1.79 6.37
N LEU A 32 12.19 0.48 6.54
CA LEU A 32 13.47 -0.03 7.02
C LEU A 32 14.60 0.26 6.03
N LEU A 33 14.36 0.06 4.73
CA LEU A 33 15.33 0.42 3.67
C LEU A 33 15.64 1.92 3.68
N LEU A 34 14.63 2.77 3.87
CA LEU A 34 14.83 4.22 3.98
C LEU A 34 15.59 4.58 5.25
N SER A 35 15.24 3.99 6.39
CA SER A 35 15.89 4.27 7.67
C SER A 35 17.37 3.89 7.61
N THR A 36 17.68 2.69 7.12
CA THR A 36 19.07 2.23 6.93
C THR A 36 19.87 3.11 5.97
N SER A 37 19.23 3.77 5.00
CA SER A 37 19.85 4.75 4.11
C SER A 37 20.40 5.99 4.82
N PHE A 38 19.84 6.38 5.97
CA PHE A 38 20.31 7.52 6.76
C PHE A 38 21.39 7.14 7.77
N PHE A 39 21.34 5.92 8.32
CA PHE A 39 22.27 5.47 9.36
C PHE A 39 23.59 4.88 8.81
N MET A 40 23.60 4.30 7.61
CA MET A 40 24.81 3.73 7.00
C MET A 40 25.47 4.69 6.00
N GLN A 41 26.71 5.12 6.30
CA GLN A 41 27.59 5.74 5.32
C GLN A 41 28.04 4.65 4.31
N GLY A 42 27.72 4.83 3.02
CA GLY A 42 27.94 3.82 1.97
C GLY A 42 26.69 3.06 1.52
N TRP A 43 25.49 3.51 1.90
CA TRP A 43 24.25 3.03 1.31
C TRP A 43 24.08 3.56 -0.12
N PRO A 44 23.72 2.73 -1.10
CA PRO A 44 23.22 1.34 -1.01
C PRO A 44 24.30 0.26 -1.20
N GLU A 45 25.55 0.66 -1.41
CA GLU A 45 26.65 -0.18 -1.90
C GLU A 45 27.01 -1.33 -0.96
N GLY A 46 27.03 -1.08 0.34
CA GLY A 46 27.30 -2.09 1.36
C GLY A 46 26.26 -3.23 1.40
N PRO A 47 24.98 -2.94 1.71
CA PRO A 47 23.96 -3.98 1.89
C PRO A 47 23.42 -4.58 0.59
N LEU A 48 23.50 -3.88 -0.55
CA LEU A 48 22.99 -4.38 -1.84
C LEU A 48 24.11 -4.85 -2.79
N GLY A 49 25.39 -4.65 -2.44
CA GLY A 49 26.53 -5.08 -3.25
C GLY A 49 26.67 -4.35 -4.59
N PHE A 50 25.98 -3.22 -4.79
CA PHE A 50 26.08 -2.41 -6.00
C PHE A 50 27.24 -1.43 -5.91
N ASP A 51 28.13 -1.42 -6.89
CA ASP A 51 29.23 -0.47 -6.99
C ASP A 51 28.73 0.84 -7.65
N LEU A 52 27.95 1.63 -6.89
CA LEU A 52 27.35 2.88 -7.38
C LEU A 52 28.37 4.02 -7.54
N VAL A 53 29.57 3.88 -6.98
CA VAL A 53 30.74 4.75 -7.23
C VAL A 53 31.11 4.80 -8.71
N LYS A 54 30.83 3.74 -9.50
CA LYS A 54 31.02 3.75 -10.96
C LYS A 54 29.82 4.31 -11.73
N MET A 55 28.68 4.50 -11.07
CA MET A 55 27.51 5.16 -11.63
C MET A 55 27.50 6.65 -11.28
N HIS A 56 26.71 7.40 -12.04
CA HIS A 56 26.58 8.85 -11.88
C HIS A 56 26.46 9.26 -10.39
N PRO A 57 27.11 10.35 -9.94
CA PRO A 57 27.11 10.78 -8.54
C PRO A 57 25.71 11.07 -7.95
N LEU A 58 24.68 11.15 -8.80
CA LEU A 58 23.28 11.33 -8.41
C LEU A 58 22.52 10.01 -8.17
N ALA A 59 23.11 8.84 -8.46
CA ALA A 59 22.44 7.55 -8.36
C ALA A 59 21.94 7.20 -6.94
N PRO A 60 22.68 7.47 -5.85
CA PRO A 60 22.18 7.24 -4.49
C PRO A 60 20.97 8.14 -4.15
N LEU A 61 20.95 9.38 -4.67
CA LEU A 61 19.85 10.31 -4.47
C LEU A 61 18.60 9.86 -5.24
N GLY A 62 18.77 9.41 -6.49
CA GLY A 62 17.68 8.83 -7.28
C GLY A 62 17.03 7.62 -6.61
N LEU A 63 17.83 6.71 -6.04
CA LEU A 63 17.29 5.54 -5.33
C LEU A 63 16.50 5.95 -4.08
N ARG A 64 16.96 6.95 -3.33
CA ARG A 64 16.20 7.49 -2.18
C ARG A 64 14.85 8.06 -2.60
N VAL A 65 14.79 8.78 -3.72
CA VAL A 65 13.52 9.31 -4.26
C VAL A 65 12.56 8.17 -4.61
N ILE A 66 13.04 7.12 -5.28
CA ILE A 66 12.22 5.94 -5.61
C ILE A 66 11.69 5.27 -4.34
N VAL A 67 12.53 5.10 -3.31
CA VAL A 67 12.13 4.54 -2.02
C VAL A 67 11.04 5.38 -1.37
N VAL A 68 11.18 6.71 -1.36
CA VAL A 68 10.16 7.63 -0.82
C VAL A 68 8.85 7.53 -1.59
N ILE A 69 8.91 7.49 -2.93
CA ILE A 69 7.73 7.27 -3.78
C ILE A 69 7.06 5.94 -3.44
N GLY A 70 7.84 4.88 -3.20
CA GLY A 70 7.36 3.57 -2.77
C GLY A 70 6.60 3.62 -1.43
N ILE A 71 7.09 4.40 -0.45
CA ILE A 71 6.38 4.61 0.82
C ILE A 71 5.05 5.33 0.57
N ILE A 72 5.05 6.39 -0.23
CA ILE A 72 3.84 7.15 -0.55
C ILE A 72 2.81 6.23 -1.22
N GLY A 73 3.23 5.43 -2.20
CA GLY A 73 2.39 4.44 -2.86
C GLY A 73 1.83 3.41 -1.88
N ALA A 74 2.64 2.88 -0.97
CA ALA A 74 2.20 1.93 0.05
C ALA A 74 1.14 2.55 0.99
N VAL A 75 1.28 3.82 1.36
CA VAL A 75 0.27 4.54 2.16
C VAL A 75 -1.04 4.68 1.38
N ILE A 76 -0.99 5.06 0.11
CA ILE A 76 -2.19 5.20 -0.74
C ILE A 76 -2.91 3.86 -0.85
N VAL A 77 -2.19 2.78 -1.17
CA VAL A 77 -2.75 1.43 -1.27
C VAL A 77 -3.36 0.98 0.07
N HIS A 78 -2.71 1.28 1.19
CA HIS A 78 -3.25 0.97 2.52
C HIS A 78 -4.61 1.66 2.75
N LEU A 79 -4.69 2.95 2.42
CA LEU A 79 -5.92 3.74 2.56
C LEU A 79 -7.04 3.20 1.66
N ILE A 80 -6.72 2.77 0.44
CA ILE A 80 -7.69 2.17 -0.49
C ILE A 80 -8.22 0.85 0.09
N LEU A 81 -7.33 -0.05 0.53
CA LEU A 81 -7.72 -1.34 1.11
C LEU A 81 -8.56 -1.18 2.37
N GLN A 82 -8.21 -0.25 3.25
CA GLN A 82 -8.98 0.03 4.46
C GLN A 82 -10.39 0.54 4.15
N ARG A 83 -10.52 1.40 3.13
CA ARG A 83 -11.83 1.90 2.67
C ARG A 83 -12.67 0.79 2.02
N LEU A 84 -12.04 -0.08 1.22
CA LEU A 84 -12.70 -1.25 0.63
C LEU A 84 -13.21 -2.22 1.69
N LEU A 85 -12.40 -2.50 2.72
CA LEU A 85 -12.81 -3.35 3.84
C LEU A 85 -14.06 -2.77 4.53
N ALA A 86 -14.06 -1.47 4.76
CA ALA A 86 -15.15 -0.80 5.43
C ALA A 86 -16.43 -0.72 4.57
N ILE A 87 -16.31 -0.66 3.23
CA ILE A 87 -17.44 -0.82 2.29
C ILE A 87 -18.02 -2.24 2.38
N VAL A 88 -17.16 -3.26 2.43
CA VAL A 88 -17.57 -4.67 2.53
C VAL A 88 -18.28 -4.95 3.85
N ASP A 89 -17.79 -4.38 4.96
CA ASP A 89 -18.41 -4.52 6.28
C ASP A 89 -19.82 -3.86 6.29
N THR A 90 -20.02 -2.67 5.68
CA THR A 90 -21.36 -2.03 5.65
C THR A 90 -22.37 -2.75 4.76
N VAL A 91 -21.93 -3.32 3.62
CA VAL A 91 -22.80 -4.12 2.74
C VAL A 91 -23.27 -5.40 3.44
N ARG A 92 -22.44 -5.96 4.32
CA ARG A 92 -22.80 -7.14 5.12
C ARG A 92 -23.86 -6.84 6.17
N ASP A 93 -23.82 -5.65 6.77
CA ASP A 93 -24.77 -5.20 7.79
C ASP A 93 -26.15 -4.83 7.20
N GLY A 94 -26.31 -4.91 5.87
CA GLY A 94 -27.59 -4.86 5.18
C GLY A 94 -27.92 -3.52 4.52
N ASP A 95 -27.01 -2.54 4.56
CA ASP A 95 -27.25 -1.20 4.00
C ASP A 95 -26.21 -0.82 2.92
N PRO A 96 -26.42 -1.25 1.66
CA PRO A 96 -25.43 -1.11 0.59
C PRO A 96 -25.26 0.32 0.05
N PHE A 97 -26.17 1.25 0.35
CA PHE A 97 -26.23 2.59 -0.27
C PHE A 97 -26.25 3.74 0.74
N ILE A 98 -25.39 3.67 1.76
CA ILE A 98 -25.13 4.81 2.65
C ILE A 98 -24.24 5.82 1.91
N LEU A 99 -24.55 7.12 2.00
CA LEU A 99 -23.84 8.23 1.36
C LEU A 99 -22.30 8.17 1.61
N GLU A 100 -21.91 7.64 2.76
CA GLU A 100 -20.51 7.44 3.15
C GLU A 100 -19.76 6.44 2.25
N ASN A 101 -20.42 5.40 1.75
CA ASN A 101 -19.79 4.44 0.83
C ASN A 101 -19.54 5.05 -0.56
N ALA A 102 -20.44 5.92 -1.02
CA ALA A 102 -20.23 6.67 -2.26
C ALA A 102 -19.05 7.66 -2.13
N GLN A 103 -18.90 8.31 -0.97
CA GLN A 103 -17.72 9.12 -0.68
C GLN A 103 -16.43 8.30 -0.63
N ARG A 104 -16.45 7.09 -0.04
CA ARG A 104 -15.29 6.20 0.00
C ARG A 104 -14.87 5.73 -1.39
N LEU A 105 -15.83 5.33 -2.24
CA LEU A 105 -15.61 4.95 -3.64
C LEU A 105 -15.07 6.12 -4.47
N ASN A 106 -15.61 7.32 -4.28
CA ASN A 106 -15.15 8.52 -5.00
C ASN A 106 -13.69 8.84 -4.64
N VAL A 107 -13.31 8.74 -3.36
CA VAL A 107 -11.91 8.96 -2.97
C VAL A 107 -10.98 7.83 -3.43
N ILE A 108 -11.44 6.58 -3.50
CA ILE A 108 -10.66 5.50 -4.12
C ILE A 108 -10.45 5.80 -5.60
N ALA A 109 -11.49 6.24 -6.31
CA ALA A 109 -11.41 6.58 -7.73
C ALA A 109 -10.41 7.71 -7.99
N TRP A 110 -10.35 8.73 -7.12
CA TRP A 110 -9.34 9.79 -7.20
C TRP A 110 -7.95 9.39 -6.71
N GLY A 111 -7.83 8.36 -5.87
CA GLY A 111 -6.52 7.87 -5.40
C GLY A 111 -5.78 6.99 -6.41
N VAL A 112 -6.49 6.46 -7.42
CA VAL A 112 -5.93 5.61 -8.49
C VAL A 112 -5.51 6.43 -9.72
N LEU A 113 -6.02 7.66 -9.85
CA LEU A 113 -5.83 8.57 -10.98
C LEU A 113 -4.68 9.54 -10.70
#